data_AF-A0A1T4PN23-F1
#
_entry.id   AF-A0A1T4PN23-F1
#
_cell.length_a   1.000
_cell.length_b   1.000
_cell.length_c   1.000
_cell.angle_alpha   90.00
_cell.angle_beta   90.00
_cell.angle_gamma   90.00
#
_symmetry.space_group_name_H-M   'P 1'
#
loop_
_entity.id
_entity.type
_entity.pdbx_description
1 polymer ?
#
loop_
_entity_poly.entity_id
_entity_poly.type
_entity_poly.pdbx_seq_one_letter_code
_entity_poly.pdbx_strand_id
1 'polypeptide(L)'
;MLILKSMKKYPVKFSLFLALLSAAIVPICALYYAGLYALDFLGMLSIFSTLFTVADVVLPLLFLFSVWGFAYLFRAILRSLPTETREKKLLQNTWNLFVFGAVALTVLSPLYSIVQGSVSLRVLWNFFFGAEWFVGILMGACLARAAFRGRRWLLFFLGITASLSVASDFNCCKYIQPLFDKHTLAEEVGEDVSGGDLLFSLWGISPAEFDALDDESFADIQEVSFSMFALVAALFAAWIAFHSAMATAFFVLCALYFVGKNDEQNRQDGCCLEDASRIC
;
A
#
# COMPACT_ATOMS: atom_id res chain seq x y z
N MET A 1 -10.56 -44.28 15.84
CA MET A 1 -10.52 -43.68 14.48
C MET A 1 -11.05 -42.24 14.56
N LEU A 2 -10.22 -41.34 15.11
CA LEU A 2 -10.43 -39.89 15.06
C LEU A 2 -9.20 -39.36 14.34
N ILE A 3 -9.26 -39.37 13.01
CA ILE A 3 -8.34 -38.60 12.18
C ILE A 3 -8.71 -37.15 12.47
N LEU A 4 -8.08 -36.57 13.50
CA LEU A 4 -8.02 -35.13 13.64
C LEU A 4 -7.34 -34.65 12.35
N LYS A 5 -8.16 -34.17 11.42
CA LYS A 5 -7.73 -33.51 10.21
C LYS A 5 -6.82 -32.38 10.67
N SER A 6 -5.50 -32.56 10.56
CA SER A 6 -4.47 -31.59 10.92
C SER A 6 -4.92 -30.23 10.38
N MET A 7 -5.41 -29.36 11.26
CA MET A 7 -5.72 -28.00 10.87
C MET A 7 -4.37 -27.36 10.60
N LYS A 8 -4.08 -27.11 9.31
CA LYS A 8 -2.85 -26.44 8.88
C LYS A 8 -2.65 -25.18 9.74
N LYS A 9 -1.60 -25.19 10.57
CA LYS A 9 -1.31 -24.17 11.57
C LYS A 9 -0.98 -22.81 10.94
N TYR A 10 -0.50 -22.82 9.69
CA TYR A 10 -0.03 -21.64 8.97
C TYR A 10 -0.95 -21.23 7.81
N PRO A 11 -1.15 -19.91 7.57
CA PRO A 11 -2.29 -19.37 6.82
C PRO A 11 -2.06 -19.27 5.29
N VAL A 12 -1.85 -20.40 4.60
CA VAL A 12 -1.58 -20.42 3.15
C VAL A 12 -2.70 -19.78 2.31
N LYS A 13 -3.96 -20.13 2.59
CA LYS A 13 -5.12 -19.65 1.80
C LYS A 13 -5.30 -18.14 1.90
N PHE A 14 -5.06 -17.58 3.08
CA PHE A 14 -5.18 -16.14 3.31
C PHE A 14 -4.10 -15.37 2.55
N SER A 15 -2.85 -15.86 2.54
CA SER A 15 -1.77 -15.28 1.73
C SER A 15 -2.11 -15.29 0.23
N LEU A 16 -2.67 -16.39 -0.29
CA LEU A 16 -3.07 -16.45 -1.70
C LEU A 16 -4.23 -15.51 -2.03
N PHE A 17 -5.20 -15.36 -1.12
CA PHE A 17 -6.27 -14.38 -1.27
C PHE A 17 -5.72 -12.95 -1.35
N LEU A 18 -4.79 -12.59 -0.46
CA LEU A 18 -4.10 -11.29 -0.50
C LEU A 18 -3.29 -11.08 -1.78
N ALA A 19 -2.64 -12.12 -2.30
CA ALA A 19 -1.93 -12.06 -3.58
C ALA A 19 -2.89 -11.73 -4.73
N LEU A 20 -4.07 -12.37 -4.79
CA LEU A 20 -5.08 -12.10 -5.81
C LEU A 20 -5.66 -10.69 -5.68
N LEU A 21 -5.96 -10.26 -4.44
CA LEU A 21 -6.43 -8.91 -4.16
C LEU A 21 -5.42 -7.86 -4.63
N SER A 22 -4.14 -8.06 -4.30
CA SER A 22 -3.04 -7.18 -4.70
C SER A 22 -2.80 -7.15 -6.21
N ALA A 23 -2.90 -8.29 -6.89
CA ALA A 23 -2.62 -8.40 -8.32
C ALA A 23 -3.74 -7.82 -9.20
N ALA A 24 -4.99 -7.90 -8.76
CA ALA A 24 -6.14 -7.53 -9.58
C ALA A 24 -6.88 -6.30 -9.04
N ILE A 25 -7.33 -6.34 -7.79
CA ILE A 25 -8.29 -5.36 -7.27
C ILE A 25 -7.59 -4.03 -6.96
N VAL A 26 -6.43 -4.08 -6.30
CA VAL A 26 -5.65 -2.87 -5.95
C VAL A 26 -5.27 -2.03 -7.19
N PRO A 27 -4.66 -2.57 -8.25
CA PRO A 27 -4.29 -1.76 -9.41
C PRO A 27 -5.50 -1.23 -10.18
N ILE A 28 -6.59 -2.00 -10.30
CA ILE A 28 -7.83 -1.53 -10.96
C ILE A 28 -8.42 -0.35 -10.18
N CYS A 29 -8.57 -0.47 -8.86
CA CYS A 29 -9.11 0.61 -8.03
C CYS A 29 -8.20 1.85 -8.04
N ALA A 30 -6.88 1.67 -8.04
CA ALA A 30 -5.92 2.79 -8.07
C ALA A 30 -5.94 3.53 -9.42
N LEU A 31 -5.94 2.80 -10.55
CA LEU A 31 -6.05 3.41 -11.88
C LEU A 31 -7.40 4.08 -12.08
N TYR A 32 -8.47 3.46 -11.60
CA TYR A 32 -9.81 4.03 -11.64
C TYR A 32 -9.89 5.34 -10.86
N TYR A 33 -9.39 5.38 -9.63
CA TYR A 33 -9.35 6.59 -8.82
C TYR A 33 -8.51 7.70 -9.46
N ALA A 34 -7.33 7.36 -9.97
CA ALA A 34 -6.47 8.35 -10.64
C ALA A 34 -7.08 8.88 -11.95
N GLY A 35 -7.75 8.02 -12.72
CA GLY A 35 -8.48 8.42 -13.92
C GLY A 35 -9.65 9.35 -13.61
N LEU A 36 -10.42 9.05 -12.56
CA LEU A 36 -11.46 9.95 -12.08
C LEU A 36 -10.85 11.29 -11.64
N TYR A 37 -9.81 11.28 -10.80
CA TYR A 37 -9.18 12.51 -10.32
C TYR A 37 -8.62 13.39 -11.46
N ALA A 38 -8.03 12.79 -12.49
CA ALA A 38 -7.58 13.52 -13.67
C ALA A 38 -8.74 14.20 -14.42
N LEU A 39 -9.91 13.56 -14.50
CA LEU A 39 -11.10 14.14 -15.13
C LEU A 39 -11.73 15.27 -14.31
N ASP A 40 -11.66 15.19 -12.97
CA ASP A 40 -12.10 16.25 -12.06
C ASP A 40 -11.21 17.48 -12.18
N PHE A 41 -9.89 17.28 -12.17
CA PHE A 41 -8.90 18.33 -12.37
C PHE A 41 -9.07 19.08 -13.70
N LEU A 42 -9.50 18.38 -14.75
CA LEU A 42 -9.81 18.97 -16.05
C LEU A 42 -11.21 19.63 -16.11
N GLY A 43 -11.93 19.71 -14.99
CA GLY A 43 -13.23 20.38 -14.86
C GLY A 43 -14.35 19.74 -15.68
N MET A 44 -14.14 18.52 -16.21
CA MET A 44 -15.02 17.98 -17.25
C MET A 44 -16.34 17.43 -16.71
N LEU A 45 -16.45 17.04 -15.43
CA LEU A 45 -17.53 16.14 -15.01
C LEU A 45 -18.01 16.30 -13.54
N SER A 46 -18.99 17.18 -13.29
CA SER A 46 -19.73 17.20 -12.00
C SER A 46 -20.62 15.95 -11.78
N ILE A 47 -20.91 15.21 -12.85
CA ILE A 47 -21.86 14.08 -12.88
C ILE A 47 -21.30 12.80 -12.25
N PHE A 48 -19.99 12.73 -12.02
CA PHE A 48 -19.33 11.55 -11.41
C PHE A 48 -19.07 11.69 -9.91
N SER A 49 -19.59 12.72 -9.23
CA SER A 49 -19.41 12.95 -7.78
C SER A 49 -19.66 11.70 -6.92
N THR A 50 -20.68 10.91 -7.26
CA THR A 50 -20.99 9.65 -6.56
C THR A 50 -19.89 8.59 -6.72
N LEU A 51 -19.25 8.52 -7.89
CA LEU A 51 -18.16 7.58 -8.16
C LEU A 51 -16.87 7.98 -7.42
N PHE A 52 -16.60 9.28 -7.24
CA PHE A 52 -15.54 9.77 -6.37
C PHE A 52 -15.78 9.38 -4.92
N THR A 53 -17.00 9.59 -4.40
CA THR A 53 -17.35 9.22 -3.03
C THR A 53 -17.17 7.72 -2.77
N VAL A 54 -17.54 6.86 -3.74
CA VAL A 54 -17.34 5.41 -3.62
C VAL A 54 -15.83 5.07 -3.60
N ALA A 55 -15.04 5.66 -4.49
CA ALA A 55 -13.59 5.41 -4.53
C ALA A 55 -12.87 5.92 -3.27
N ASP A 56 -13.32 7.05 -2.71
CA ASP A 56 -12.82 7.64 -1.46
C ASP A 56 -13.02 6.76 -0.24
N VAL A 57 -14.01 5.87 -0.26
CA VAL A 57 -14.27 4.91 0.81
C VAL A 57 -13.57 3.58 0.53
N VAL A 58 -13.62 3.09 -0.71
CA VAL A 58 -13.05 1.78 -1.08
C VAL A 58 -11.53 1.75 -0.94
N LEU A 59 -10.82 2.81 -1.36
CA LEU A 59 -9.35 2.84 -1.28
C LEU A 59 -8.81 2.79 0.16
N PRO A 60 -9.29 3.61 1.11
CA PRO A 60 -8.90 3.47 2.52
C PRO A 60 -9.18 2.09 3.12
N LEU A 61 -10.29 1.44 2.73
CA LEU A 61 -10.61 0.09 3.19
C LEU A 61 -9.61 -0.94 2.63
N LEU A 62 -9.27 -0.85 1.34
CA LEU A 62 -8.25 -1.71 0.74
C LEU A 62 -6.88 -1.50 1.37
N PHE A 63 -6.52 -0.24 1.67
CA PHE A 63 -5.32 0.10 2.42
C PHE A 63 -5.31 -0.56 3.80
N LEU A 64 -6.36 -0.37 4.60
CA LEU A 64 -6.46 -0.97 5.94
C LEU A 64 -6.42 -2.50 5.87
N PHE A 65 -7.09 -3.10 4.88
CA PHE A 65 -7.05 -4.54 4.67
C PHE A 65 -5.64 -5.03 4.36
N SER A 66 -4.89 -4.28 3.54
CA SER A 66 -3.47 -4.56 3.25
C SER A 66 -2.61 -4.47 4.51
N VAL A 67 -2.70 -3.36 5.26
CA VAL A 67 -1.94 -3.14 6.52
C VAL A 67 -2.19 -4.25 7.52
N TRP A 68 -3.45 -4.62 7.76
CA TRP A 68 -3.80 -5.73 8.65
C TRP A 68 -3.35 -7.09 8.09
N GLY A 69 -3.37 -7.26 6.77
CA GLY A 69 -2.80 -8.41 6.07
C GLY A 69 -1.30 -8.55 6.37
N PHE A 70 -0.52 -7.48 6.22
CA PHE A 70 0.90 -7.44 6.60
C PHE A 70 1.09 -7.74 8.09
N ALA A 71 0.35 -7.09 8.98
CA ALA A 71 0.45 -7.30 10.42
C ALA A 71 0.21 -8.77 10.79
N TYR A 72 -0.81 -9.39 10.19
CA TYR A 72 -1.14 -10.79 10.41
C TYR A 72 -0.04 -11.74 9.89
N LEU A 73 0.43 -11.54 8.66
CA LEU A 73 1.45 -12.39 8.04
C LEU A 73 2.80 -12.26 8.75
N PHE A 74 3.22 -11.05 9.12
CA PHE A 74 4.43 -10.86 9.93
C PHE A 74 4.32 -11.56 11.28
N ARG A 75 3.15 -11.52 11.93
CA ARG A 75 2.92 -12.28 13.18
C ARG A 75 3.06 -13.78 12.97
N ALA A 76 2.53 -14.30 11.87
CA ALA A 76 2.62 -15.72 11.53
C ALA A 76 4.08 -16.15 11.24
N ILE A 77 4.85 -15.32 10.53
CA ILE A 77 6.29 -15.52 10.30
C ILE A 77 7.07 -15.45 11.63
N LEU A 78 6.79 -14.46 12.48
CA LEU A 78 7.42 -14.33 13.80
C LEU A 78 7.23 -15.58 14.66
N ARG A 79 6.02 -16.17 14.63
CA ARG A 79 5.69 -17.41 15.35
C ARG A 79 6.39 -18.64 14.79
N SER A 80 6.73 -18.67 13.50
CA SER A 80 7.43 -19.80 12.87
C SER A 80 8.95 -19.75 12.98
N LEU A 81 9.52 -18.63 13.41
CA LEU A 81 10.97 -18.50 13.66
C LEU A 81 11.38 -19.26 14.94
N PRO A 82 12.52 -20.00 14.92
CA PRO A 82 13.03 -20.73 16.09
C PRO A 82 13.39 -19.80 17.27
N THR A 83 13.81 -20.38 18.40
CA THR A 83 14.05 -19.79 19.76
C THR A 83 14.52 -18.33 19.83
N GLU A 84 14.24 -17.66 20.96
CA GLU A 84 14.46 -16.22 21.18
C GLU A 84 15.89 -15.75 20.85
N THR A 85 16.09 -15.29 19.62
CA THR A 85 17.26 -14.51 19.24
C THR A 85 17.00 -13.02 19.49
N ARG A 86 18.08 -12.25 19.63
CA ARG A 86 18.01 -10.77 19.66
C ARG A 86 17.24 -10.20 18.47
N GLU A 87 17.36 -10.83 17.30
CA GLU A 87 16.65 -10.43 16.07
C GLU A 87 15.15 -10.70 16.14
N LYS A 88 14.74 -11.84 16.73
CA LYS A 88 13.33 -12.14 16.97
C LYS A 88 12.70 -11.13 17.94
N LYS A 89 13.43 -10.73 18.99
CA LYS A 89 13.00 -9.68 19.92
C LYS A 89 12.86 -8.32 19.23
N LEU A 90 13.80 -7.97 18.35
CA LEU A 90 13.72 -6.75 17.53
C LEU A 90 12.49 -6.79 16.61
N LEU A 91 12.31 -7.86 15.84
CA LEU A 91 11.15 -8.06 14.97
C LEU A 91 9.83 -8.02 15.75
N GLN A 92 9.78 -8.59 16.96
CA GLN A 92 8.60 -8.53 17.82
C GLN A 92 8.28 -7.10 18.28
N ASN A 93 9.31 -6.31 18.65
CA ASN A 93 9.12 -4.90 19.02
C ASN A 93 8.67 -4.07 17.82
N THR A 94 9.30 -4.27 16.65
CA THR A 94 8.91 -3.61 15.39
C THR A 94 7.48 -3.98 15.04
N TRP A 95 7.07 -5.25 15.23
CA TRP A 95 5.70 -5.69 15.00
C TRP A 95 4.69 -5.06 15.96
N ASN A 96 5.02 -4.92 17.24
CA ASN A 96 4.15 -4.21 18.19
C ASN A 96 3.94 -2.75 17.76
N LEU A 97 5.01 -2.07 17.32
CA LEU A 97 4.93 -0.69 16.82
C LEU A 97 4.11 -0.59 15.53
N PHE A 98 4.27 -1.56 14.64
CA PHE A 98 3.50 -1.67 13.40
C PHE A 98 2.00 -1.83 13.69
N VAL A 99 1.64 -2.73 14.60
CA VAL A 99 0.25 -2.95 15.02
C VAL A 99 -0.34 -1.70 15.69
N PHE A 100 0.44 -1.00 16.51
CA PHE A 100 -0.01 0.26 17.10
C PHE A 100 -0.35 1.30 16.03
N GLY A 101 0.53 1.47 15.03
CA GLY A 101 0.27 2.33 13.87
C GLY A 101 -0.97 1.90 13.09
N ALA A 102 -1.11 0.60 12.81
CA ALA A 102 -2.27 0.03 12.10
C ALA A 102 -3.60 0.29 12.84
N VAL A 103 -3.61 0.15 14.17
CA VAL A 103 -4.79 0.46 15.01
C VAL A 103 -5.13 1.95 14.92
N ALA A 104 -4.13 2.83 15.05
CA ALA A 104 -4.36 4.27 14.90
C ALA A 104 -4.93 4.61 13.52
N LEU A 105 -4.34 4.05 12.45
CA LEU A 105 -4.81 4.26 11.07
C LEU A 105 -6.21 3.69 10.83
N THR A 106 -6.61 2.62 11.52
CA THR A 106 -7.97 2.06 11.43
C THR A 106 -9.02 3.06 11.92
N VAL A 107 -8.68 3.89 12.90
CA VAL A 107 -9.55 4.95 13.41
C VAL A 107 -9.43 6.21 12.56
N LEU A 108 -8.21 6.60 12.21
CA LEU A 108 -7.95 7.86 11.51
C LEU A 108 -8.38 7.83 10.05
N SER A 109 -8.25 6.70 9.33
CA SER A 109 -8.57 6.64 7.90
C SER A 109 -10.05 6.92 7.62
N PRO A 110 -11.01 6.30 8.34
CA PRO A 110 -12.42 6.65 8.20
C PRO A 110 -12.74 8.08 8.65
N LEU A 111 -12.13 8.55 9.75
CA LEU A 111 -12.34 9.93 10.24
C LEU A 111 -11.84 10.97 9.23
N TYR A 112 -10.70 10.71 8.59
CA TYR A 112 -10.14 11.56 7.55
C TYR A 112 -11.03 11.59 6.31
N SER A 113 -11.62 10.44 5.92
CA SER A 113 -12.60 10.40 4.84
C SER A 113 -13.89 11.18 5.13
N ILE A 114 -14.33 11.27 6.40
CA ILE A 114 -15.55 12.01 6.79
C ILE A 114 -15.27 13.51 6.97
N VAL A 115 -14.11 13.87 7.54
CA VAL A 115 -13.76 15.25 7.91
C VAL A 115 -12.54 15.71 7.11
N GLN A 116 -12.67 15.73 5.79
CA GLN A 116 -11.58 16.02 4.85
C GLN A 116 -10.94 17.41 5.06
N GLY A 117 -11.70 18.39 5.58
CA GLY A 117 -11.22 19.76 5.82
C GLY A 117 -10.32 19.94 7.05
N SER A 118 -10.19 18.94 7.94
CA SER A 118 -9.42 19.10 9.18
C SER A 118 -7.91 18.95 8.96
N VAL A 119 -7.18 20.07 9.09
CA VAL A 119 -5.70 20.08 9.04
C VAL A 119 -5.10 19.17 10.13
N SER A 120 -5.67 19.16 11.34
CA SER A 120 -5.18 18.33 12.44
C SER A 120 -5.33 16.84 12.16
N LEU A 121 -6.48 16.41 11.61
CA LEU A 121 -6.68 15.00 11.23
C LEU A 121 -5.74 14.59 10.10
N ARG A 122 -5.54 15.46 9.12
CA ARG A 122 -4.57 15.23 8.03
C ARG A 122 -3.15 15.04 8.56
N VAL A 123 -2.67 15.95 9.40
CA VAL A 123 -1.32 15.88 9.99
C VAL A 123 -1.17 14.60 10.82
N LEU A 124 -2.19 14.25 11.61
CA LEU A 124 -2.16 13.06 12.44
C LEU A 124 -2.15 11.77 11.61
N TRP A 125 -3.02 11.68 10.60
CA TRP A 125 -3.05 10.55 9.67
C TRP A 125 -1.71 10.40 8.95
N ASN A 126 -1.15 11.51 8.44
CA ASN A 126 0.15 11.53 7.78
C ASN A 126 1.29 11.06 8.69
N PHE A 127 1.31 11.50 9.94
CA PHE A 127 2.30 11.06 10.92
C PHE A 127 2.24 9.54 11.13
N PHE A 128 1.05 9.00 11.36
CA PHE A 128 0.88 7.57 11.58
C PHE A 128 1.14 6.73 10.33
N PHE A 129 0.74 7.23 9.15
CA PHE A 129 1.04 6.58 7.86
C PHE A 129 2.55 6.56 7.60
N GLY A 130 3.25 7.69 7.76
CA GLY A 130 4.70 7.76 7.59
C GLY A 130 5.47 6.89 8.59
N ALA A 131 4.99 6.83 9.85
CA ALA A 131 5.53 5.92 10.85
C ALA A 131 5.31 4.45 10.47
N GLU A 132 4.11 4.08 10.03
CA GLU A 132 3.78 2.72 9.57
C GLU A 132 4.64 2.32 8.37
N TRP A 133 4.79 3.21 7.40
CA TRP A 133 5.64 3.04 6.22
C TRP A 133 7.09 2.75 6.60
N PHE A 134 7.68 3.58 7.46
CA PHE A 134 9.05 3.38 7.95
C PHE A 134 9.20 2.06 8.72
N VAL A 135 8.25 1.75 9.59
CA VAL A 135 8.27 0.53 10.42
C VAL A 135 8.08 -0.73 9.55
N GLY A 136 7.24 -0.69 8.52
CA GLY A 136 7.05 -1.78 7.57
C GLY A 136 8.30 -2.06 6.75
N ILE A 137 8.98 -1.02 6.26
CA ILE A 137 10.29 -1.15 5.59
C ILE A 137 11.31 -1.77 6.54
N LEU A 138 11.40 -1.27 7.77
CA LEU A 138 12.31 -1.77 8.79
C LEU A 138 12.03 -3.25 9.13
N MET A 139 10.76 -3.66 9.15
CA MET A 139 10.37 -5.05 9.37
C MET A 139 10.92 -5.97 8.26
N GLY A 140 10.71 -5.60 7.00
CA GLY A 140 11.24 -6.35 5.86
C GLY A 140 12.77 -6.41 5.86
N ALA A 141 13.44 -5.30 6.19
CA ALA A 141 14.89 -5.24 6.31
C ALA A 141 15.42 -6.14 7.45
N CYS A 142 14.76 -6.14 8.61
CA CYS A 142 15.09 -7.02 9.73
C CYS A 142 14.91 -8.49 9.36
N LEU A 143 13.83 -8.83 8.64
CA LEU A 143 13.56 -10.18 8.16
C LEU A 143 14.63 -10.64 7.17
N ALA A 144 14.99 -9.79 6.20
CA ALA A 144 16.04 -10.08 5.23
C ALA A 144 17.40 -10.29 5.90
N ARG A 145 17.75 -9.44 6.87
CA ARG A 145 19.01 -9.56 7.63
C ARG A 145 19.09 -10.87 8.42
N ALA A 146 18.02 -11.23 9.12
CA ALA A 146 17.94 -12.49 9.87
C ALA A 146 18.04 -13.70 8.94
N ALA A 147 17.40 -13.63 7.76
CA ALA A 147 17.42 -14.67 6.75
C ALA A 147 18.80 -14.87 6.10
N PHE A 148 19.51 -13.78 5.81
CA PHE A 148 20.86 -13.81 5.24
C PHE A 148 21.84 -14.54 6.16
N ARG A 149 21.82 -14.23 7.46
CA ARG A 149 22.65 -14.89 8.48
C ARG A 149 22.35 -16.39 8.60
N GLY A 150 21.09 -16.77 8.43
CA GLY A 150 20.64 -18.16 8.48
C GLY A 150 20.69 -18.91 7.14
N ARG A 151 21.19 -18.29 6.05
CA ARG A 151 21.15 -18.83 4.66
C ARG A 151 19.75 -19.28 4.20
N ARG A 152 18.70 -18.60 4.66
CA ARG A 152 17.30 -18.90 4.33
C ARG A 152 16.81 -17.99 3.19
N TRP A 153 17.19 -18.30 1.96
CA TRP A 153 16.90 -17.47 0.78
C TRP A 153 15.43 -17.06 0.63
N LEU A 154 14.48 -17.96 0.91
CA LEU A 154 13.05 -17.64 0.84
C LEU A 154 12.64 -16.52 1.81
N LEU A 155 13.15 -16.55 3.05
CA LEU A 155 12.91 -15.48 4.03
C LEU A 155 13.62 -14.18 3.65
N PHE A 156 14.74 -14.27 2.93
CA PHE A 156 15.46 -13.11 2.45
C PHE A 156 14.62 -12.38 1.39
N PHE A 157 14.15 -13.09 0.36
CA PHE A 157 13.27 -12.51 -0.66
C PHE A 157 11.94 -12.03 -0.09
N LEU A 158 11.40 -12.69 0.93
CA LEU A 158 10.25 -12.19 1.68
C LEU A 158 10.52 -10.82 2.32
N GLY A 159 11.67 -10.64 2.95
CA GLY A 159 12.05 -9.36 3.54
C GLY A 159 12.19 -8.26 2.50
N ILE A 160 12.85 -8.54 1.36
CA ILE A 160 13.03 -7.57 0.27
C ILE A 160 11.70 -7.18 -0.37
N THR A 161 10.87 -8.16 -0.75
CA THR A 161 9.56 -7.90 -1.37
C THR A 161 8.61 -7.18 -0.43
N ALA A 162 8.63 -7.47 0.87
CA ALA A 162 7.88 -6.72 1.87
C ALA A 162 8.33 -5.25 1.93
N SER A 163 9.65 -5.01 2.05
CA SER A 163 10.18 -3.64 2.11
C SER A 163 9.86 -2.85 0.84
N LEU A 164 10.01 -3.46 -0.34
CA LEU A 164 9.69 -2.80 -1.61
C LEU A 164 8.19 -2.55 -1.77
N SER A 165 7.34 -3.48 -1.34
CA SER A 165 5.89 -3.30 -1.37
C SER A 165 5.46 -2.12 -0.50
N VAL A 166 5.92 -2.05 0.76
CA VAL A 166 5.62 -0.92 1.65
C VAL A 166 6.22 0.37 1.12
N ALA A 167 7.49 0.34 0.67
CA ALA A 167 8.18 1.53 0.14
C ALA A 167 7.47 2.15 -1.06
N SER A 168 6.87 1.31 -1.92
CA SER A 168 6.15 1.73 -3.12
C SER A 168 4.66 1.97 -2.90
N ASP A 169 4.17 1.95 -1.67
CA ASP A 169 2.75 2.18 -1.39
C ASP A 169 2.30 3.57 -1.88
N PHE A 170 1.45 3.54 -2.91
CA PHE A 170 0.91 4.74 -3.56
C PHE A 170 -0.14 5.45 -2.70
N ASN A 171 -0.55 4.91 -1.55
CA ASN A 171 -1.36 5.66 -0.59
C ASN A 171 -0.61 6.89 -0.06
N CYS A 172 0.73 6.96 -0.20
CA CYS A 172 1.46 8.20 0.02
C CYS A 172 1.04 9.32 -0.97
N CYS A 173 0.42 9.01 -2.12
CA CYS A 173 -0.16 10.05 -2.96
C CYS A 173 -1.30 10.79 -2.25
N LYS A 174 -2.01 10.16 -1.30
CA LYS A 174 -2.96 10.89 -0.42
C LYS A 174 -2.27 11.86 0.55
N TYR A 175 -0.96 11.71 0.79
CA TYR A 175 -0.16 12.70 1.52
C TYR A 175 0.12 13.94 0.66
N ILE A 176 0.33 13.74 -0.65
CA ILE A 176 0.66 14.81 -1.60
C ILE A 176 -0.61 15.45 -2.16
N GLN A 177 -1.71 14.70 -2.24
CA GLN A 177 -2.99 15.17 -2.76
C GLN A 177 -3.46 16.46 -2.06
N PRO A 178 -3.41 16.62 -0.73
CA PRO A 178 -3.74 17.89 -0.08
C PRO A 178 -2.70 19.01 -0.24
N LEU A 179 -1.48 18.72 -0.68
CA LEU A 179 -0.49 19.74 -1.08
C LEU A 179 -0.80 20.27 -2.50
N PHE A 180 -1.47 19.47 -3.33
CA PHE A 180 -1.95 19.85 -4.66
C PHE A 180 -3.39 20.41 -4.63
N ASP A 181 -4.31 19.78 -3.88
CA ASP A 181 -5.71 20.19 -3.67
C ASP A 181 -5.83 21.45 -2.80
N LYS A 182 -4.77 21.83 -2.08
CA LYS A 182 -4.71 23.08 -1.32
C LYS A 182 -3.43 23.83 -1.75
N HIS A 183 -3.51 24.91 -2.51
CA HIS A 183 -4.40 26.05 -2.22
C HIS A 183 -4.55 26.36 -0.72
N THR A 184 -3.63 25.85 0.12
CA THR A 184 -3.62 26.08 1.57
C THR A 184 -3.25 27.53 1.89
N LEU A 185 -2.80 28.27 0.87
CA LEU A 185 -2.63 29.72 0.87
C LEU A 185 -3.81 30.48 0.24
N ALA A 186 -4.65 29.83 -0.58
CA ALA A 186 -5.79 30.50 -1.22
C ALA A 186 -7.00 30.61 -0.28
N GLU A 187 -7.19 29.63 0.61
CA GLU A 187 -8.12 29.75 1.76
C GLU A 187 -7.69 30.85 2.76
N GLU A 188 -6.39 31.20 2.81
CA GLU A 188 -5.88 32.33 3.62
C GLU A 188 -5.99 33.69 2.89
N VAL A 189 -6.11 33.71 1.56
CA VAL A 189 -6.10 34.94 0.73
C VAL A 189 -7.48 35.26 0.12
N GLY A 190 -8.43 34.33 0.14
CA GLY A 190 -9.80 34.59 -0.34
C GLY A 190 -9.94 34.62 -1.86
N GLU A 191 -9.03 33.97 -2.59
CA GLU A 191 -9.12 33.83 -4.05
C GLU A 191 -9.45 32.37 -4.41
N ASP A 192 -10.54 32.17 -5.15
CA ASP A 192 -10.88 30.90 -5.80
C ASP A 192 -9.90 30.68 -6.95
N VAL A 193 -8.70 30.18 -6.64
CA VAL A 193 -7.74 29.81 -7.67
C VAL A 193 -8.04 28.37 -8.10
N SER A 194 -8.32 28.24 -9.39
CA SER A 194 -8.82 27.02 -10.02
C SER A 194 -7.65 26.10 -10.37
N GLY A 195 -7.88 24.79 -10.53
CA GLY A 195 -6.85 23.86 -11.00
C GLY A 195 -6.17 24.26 -12.33
N GLY A 196 -6.85 25.09 -13.13
CA GLY A 196 -6.29 25.71 -14.33
C GLY A 196 -5.12 26.66 -14.06
N ASP A 197 -5.15 27.41 -12.97
CA ASP A 197 -4.10 28.39 -12.62
C ASP A 197 -2.76 27.73 -12.26
N LEU A 198 -2.80 26.53 -11.67
CA LEU A 198 -1.60 25.73 -11.42
C LEU A 198 -1.00 25.24 -12.75
N LEU A 199 -1.86 24.84 -13.69
CA LEU A 199 -1.50 24.44 -15.04
C LEU A 199 -0.87 25.61 -15.78
N PHE A 200 -1.47 26.81 -15.75
CA PHE A 200 -0.92 28.02 -16.37
C PHE A 200 0.41 28.45 -15.72
N SER A 201 0.54 28.32 -14.40
CA SER A 201 1.80 28.60 -13.69
C SER A 201 2.94 27.66 -14.08
N LEU A 202 2.65 26.38 -14.37
CA LEU A 202 3.63 25.40 -14.87
C LEU A 202 4.18 25.81 -16.24
N TRP A 203 3.36 26.49 -17.04
CA TRP A 203 3.75 27.06 -18.33
C TRP A 203 4.40 28.44 -18.21
N GLY A 204 4.46 29.00 -17.00
CA GLY A 204 5.01 30.33 -16.74
C GLY A 204 4.18 31.47 -17.35
N ILE A 205 2.90 31.21 -17.65
CA ILE A 205 1.97 32.15 -18.27
C ILE A 205 0.81 32.43 -17.32
N SER A 206 0.37 33.69 -17.30
CA SER A 206 -0.82 34.10 -16.58
C SER A 206 -2.09 33.71 -17.36
N PRO A 207 -3.25 33.60 -16.69
CA PRO A 207 -4.52 33.30 -17.37
C PRO A 207 -4.85 34.29 -18.51
N ALA A 208 -4.53 35.57 -18.32
CA ALA A 208 -4.74 36.60 -19.34
C ALA A 208 -3.80 36.46 -20.55
N GLU A 209 -2.57 35.95 -20.35
CA GLU A 209 -1.66 35.64 -21.45
C GLU A 209 -2.08 34.38 -22.20
N PHE A 210 -2.66 33.41 -21.50
CA PHE A 210 -3.22 32.21 -22.10
C PHE A 210 -4.43 32.53 -23.00
N ASP A 211 -5.35 33.37 -22.54
CA ASP A 211 -6.52 33.81 -23.34
C ASP A 211 -6.15 34.66 -24.56
N ALA A 212 -4.91 35.20 -24.60
CA ALA A 212 -4.39 36.01 -25.70
C ALA A 212 -3.54 35.20 -26.70
N LEU A 213 -3.39 33.89 -26.51
CA LEU A 213 -2.67 33.02 -27.45
C LEU A 213 -3.40 32.95 -28.80
N ASP A 214 -2.62 32.91 -29.88
CA ASP A 214 -3.15 32.54 -31.19
C ASP A 214 -3.39 31.03 -31.28
N ASP A 215 -4.19 30.61 -32.26
CA ASP A 215 -4.61 29.22 -32.43
C ASP A 215 -3.41 28.26 -32.57
N GLU A 216 -2.30 28.74 -33.16
CA GLU A 216 -1.07 27.95 -33.36
C GLU A 216 -0.32 27.75 -32.04
N SER A 217 -0.09 28.80 -31.25
CA SER A 217 0.55 28.68 -29.94
C SER A 217 -0.30 27.89 -28.95
N PHE A 218 -1.63 28.01 -29.05
CA PHE A 218 -2.56 27.21 -28.25
C PHE A 218 -2.48 25.72 -28.60
N ALA A 219 -2.40 25.38 -29.90
CA ALA A 219 -2.24 24.01 -30.36
C ALA A 219 -0.91 23.40 -29.88
N ASP A 220 0.18 24.15 -29.94
CA ASP A 220 1.50 23.71 -29.44
C ASP A 220 1.46 23.44 -27.94
N ILE A 221 0.86 24.34 -27.14
CA ILE A 221 0.71 24.13 -25.69
C ILE A 221 -0.15 22.89 -25.39
N GLN A 222 -1.22 22.66 -26.16
CA GLN A 222 -2.04 21.45 -26.01
C GLN A 222 -1.27 20.17 -26.34
N GLU A 223 -0.45 20.16 -27.40
CA GLU A 223 0.33 18.98 -27.81
C GLU A 223 1.39 18.62 -26.76
N VAL A 224 2.11 19.63 -26.25
CA VAL A 224 3.11 19.40 -25.19
C VAL A 224 2.42 19.02 -23.87
N SER A 225 1.29 19.64 -23.54
CA SER A 225 0.47 19.28 -22.36
C SER A 225 0.04 17.82 -22.43
N PHE A 226 -0.54 17.40 -23.55
CA PHE A 226 -0.99 16.01 -23.74
C PHE A 226 0.17 15.02 -23.58
N SER A 227 1.33 15.33 -24.15
CA SER A 227 2.53 14.50 -24.04
C SER A 227 3.04 14.40 -22.60
N MET A 228 3.06 15.51 -21.86
CA MET A 228 3.42 15.51 -20.44
C MET A 228 2.42 14.74 -19.58
N PHE A 229 1.11 14.94 -19.79
CA PHE A 229 0.07 14.19 -19.08
C PHE A 229 0.15 12.70 -19.36
N ALA A 230 0.39 12.31 -20.62
CA ALA A 230 0.58 10.92 -20.99
C ALA A 230 1.81 10.30 -20.31
N LEU A 231 2.94 11.04 -20.23
CA LEU A 231 4.14 10.59 -19.54
C LEU A 231 3.90 10.42 -18.03
N VAL A 232 3.28 11.39 -17.38
CA VAL A 232 2.97 11.33 -15.94
C VAL A 232 2.00 10.19 -15.64
N ALA A 233 0.95 10.02 -16.46
CA ALA A 233 0.01 8.90 -16.34
C ALA A 233 0.72 7.55 -16.52
N ALA A 234 1.64 7.42 -17.48
CA ALA A 234 2.42 6.22 -17.70
C ALA A 234 3.35 5.91 -16.51
N LEU A 235 4.04 6.92 -15.95
CA LEU A 235 4.87 6.76 -14.76
C LEU A 235 4.05 6.35 -13.53
N PHE A 236 2.88 6.95 -13.35
CA PHE A 236 1.97 6.62 -12.26
C PHE A 236 1.41 5.20 -12.39
N ALA A 237 0.99 4.80 -13.60
CA ALA A 237 0.56 3.44 -13.88
C ALA A 237 1.70 2.42 -13.68
N ALA A 238 2.92 2.75 -14.08
CA ALA A 238 4.10 1.93 -13.85
C ALA A 238 4.41 1.79 -12.36
N TRP A 239 4.24 2.85 -11.56
CA TRP A 239 4.41 2.80 -10.11
C TRP A 239 3.35 1.91 -9.44
N ILE A 240 2.07 2.05 -9.82
CA ILE A 240 0.99 1.15 -9.34
C ILE A 240 1.31 -0.31 -9.69
N ALA A 241 1.72 -0.57 -10.94
CA ALA A 241 2.08 -1.91 -11.40
C ALA A 241 3.26 -2.47 -10.62
N PHE A 242 4.28 -1.66 -10.34
CA PHE A 242 5.43 -2.04 -9.52
C PHE A 242 5.01 -2.40 -8.09
N HIS A 243 4.21 -1.54 -7.43
CA HIS A 243 3.71 -1.81 -6.09
C HIS A 243 2.89 -3.11 -6.04
N SER A 244 1.94 -3.27 -6.97
CA SER A 244 1.11 -4.46 -7.09
C SER A 244 1.96 -5.72 -7.31
N ALA A 245 2.99 -5.66 -8.16
CA ALA A 245 3.91 -6.77 -8.40
C ALA A 245 4.70 -7.15 -7.14
N MET A 246 5.24 -6.17 -6.40
CA MET A 246 6.01 -6.41 -5.17
C MET A 246 5.13 -6.98 -4.06
N ALA A 247 3.93 -6.43 -3.86
CA ALA A 247 2.95 -6.92 -2.90
C ALA A 247 2.50 -8.36 -3.24
N THR A 248 2.19 -8.63 -4.51
CA THR A 248 1.82 -9.96 -4.99
C THR A 248 2.96 -10.96 -4.76
N ALA A 249 4.19 -10.59 -5.11
CA ALA A 249 5.37 -11.42 -4.89
C ALA A 249 5.55 -11.73 -3.40
N PHE A 250 5.42 -10.74 -2.52
CA PHE A 250 5.49 -10.95 -1.07
C PHE A 250 4.43 -11.96 -0.58
N PHE A 251 3.17 -11.80 -1.00
CA PHE A 251 2.08 -12.68 -0.57
C PHE A 251 2.23 -14.12 -1.11
N VAL A 252 2.67 -14.28 -2.36
CA VAL A 252 2.98 -15.60 -2.95
C VAL A 252 4.14 -16.26 -2.21
N LEU A 253 5.22 -15.52 -1.92
CA LEU A 253 6.35 -16.05 -1.15
C LEU A 253 5.92 -16.42 0.28
N CYS A 254 4.98 -15.69 0.89
CA CYS A 254 4.41 -16.05 2.19
C CYS A 254 3.66 -17.37 2.11
N ALA A 255 2.85 -17.55 1.06
CA ALA A 255 2.12 -18.79 0.82
C ALA A 255 3.09 -19.97 0.69
N LEU A 256 4.14 -19.83 -0.14
CA LEU A 256 5.17 -20.86 -0.33
C LEU A 256 5.92 -21.17 0.98
N TYR A 257 6.27 -20.15 1.75
CA TYR A 257 6.91 -20.31 3.05
C TYR A 257 6.03 -21.11 4.02
N PHE A 258 4.73 -20.81 4.08
CA PHE A 258 3.79 -21.52 4.95
C PHE A 258 3.42 -22.92 4.45
N VAL A 259 3.46 -23.18 3.14
CA VAL A 259 3.36 -24.55 2.61
C VAL A 259 4.51 -25.39 3.15
N GLY A 260 5.76 -24.93 2.99
CA GLY A 260 6.93 -25.63 3.52
C GLY A 260 6.86 -25.85 5.03
N LYS A 261 6.37 -24.86 5.79
CA LYS A 261 6.19 -24.99 7.24
C LYS A 261 5.11 -25.97 7.66
N ASN A 262 4.00 -26.05 6.92
CA ASN A 262 2.97 -27.06 7.20
C ASN A 262 3.48 -28.47 6.87
N ASP A 263 4.29 -28.63 5.81
CA ASP A 263 4.86 -29.93 5.42
C ASP A 263 5.92 -30.42 6.43
N GLU A 264 6.79 -29.52 6.92
CA GLU A 264 7.73 -29.81 8.01
C GLU A 264 7.00 -30.33 9.26
N GLN A 265 5.90 -29.65 9.65
CA GLN A 265 5.10 -30.05 10.81
C GLN A 265 4.44 -31.42 10.61
N ASN A 266 3.82 -31.65 9.45
CA ASN A 266 3.16 -32.93 9.16
C ASN A 266 4.14 -34.12 9.21
N ARG A 267 5.39 -33.91 8.79
CA ARG A 267 6.44 -34.93 8.91
C ARG A 267 6.82 -35.20 10.38
N GLN A 268 6.95 -34.15 11.18
CA GLN A 268 7.23 -34.29 12.62
C GLN A 268 6.10 -35.01 13.35
N ASP A 269 4.85 -34.61 13.12
CA ASP A 269 3.68 -35.23 13.74
C ASP A 269 3.54 -36.72 13.32
N GLY A 270 3.86 -37.04 12.05
CA GLY A 270 3.89 -38.42 11.53
C GLY A 270 4.95 -39.30 12.21
N CYS A 271 6.18 -38.80 12.35
CA CYS A 271 7.24 -39.53 13.07
C CYS A 271 6.88 -39.76 14.54
N CYS A 272 6.30 -38.77 15.24
CA CYS A 272 5.87 -38.94 16.62
C CYS A 272 4.77 -40.00 16.78
N LEU A 273 3.86 -40.12 15.81
CA LEU A 273 2.83 -41.16 15.80
C LEU A 273 3.42 -42.55 15.54
N GLU A 274 4.39 -42.67 14.62
CA GLU A 274 5.10 -43.94 14.39
C GLU A 274 5.89 -44.38 15.63
N ASP A 275 6.61 -43.46 16.28
CA ASP A 275 7.34 -43.75 17.51
C ASP A 275 6.40 -44.15 18.66
N ALA A 276 5.27 -43.47 18.82
CA ALA A 276 4.25 -43.86 19.81
C ALA A 276 3.64 -45.24 19.53
N SER A 277 3.47 -45.60 18.26
CA SER A 277 2.95 -46.92 17.85
C SER A 277 3.94 -48.07 18.03
N ARG A 278 5.25 -47.78 18.15
CA ARG A 278 6.29 -48.79 18.43
C ARG A 278 6.49 -49.04 19.93
N ILE A 279 6.01 -48.13 20.78
CA ILE A 279 6.13 -48.21 22.25
C ILE A 279 4.91 -48.91 22.87
N CYS A 280 3.80 -49.03 22.15
CA CYS A 280 2.60 -49.76 22.55
C CYS A 280 2.58 -51.17 21.93
#